data_AF-A4YEI9-F1
#
_entry.id   AF-A4YEI9-F1
#
_cell.length_a   1.000
_cell.length_b   1.000
_cell.length_c   1.000
_cell.angle_alpha   90.00
_cell.angle_beta   90.00
_cell.angle_gamma   90.00
#
_symmetry.space_group_name_H-M   'P 1'
#
loop_
_entity.id
_entity.type
_entity.pdbx_description
1 polymer ?
#
loop_
_entity_poly.entity_id
_entity_poly.type
_entity_poly.pdbx_seq_one_letter_code
_entity_poly.pdbx_strand_id
1 'polypeptide(L)'
;MDSGISITAEKLVEVTAKYASQISVKEDEYIRAVGFSSKDMGKRVVARVSFWLVNQESTLLYCRLCNKGPFTKRGMFLHLTRMHHSEIKLLLEEEIKREIKAIL
;
A
#
# COMPACT_ATOMS: atom_id res chain seq x y z
N MET A 1 -7.03 20.59 -7.56
CA MET A 1 -6.00 19.98 -8.44
C MET A 1 -5.26 18.96 -7.59
N ASP A 2 -5.46 17.67 -7.90
CA ASP A 2 -4.76 16.47 -7.38
C ASP A 2 -5.52 15.17 -7.71
N SER A 3 -6.59 15.24 -8.53
CA SER A 3 -7.46 14.10 -8.86
C SER A 3 -6.70 12.90 -9.41
N GLY A 4 -5.66 13.11 -10.22
CA GLY A 4 -4.80 12.05 -10.73
C GLY A 4 -4.08 11.27 -9.63
N ILE A 5 -3.47 11.97 -8.67
CA ILE A 5 -2.77 11.35 -7.54
C ILE A 5 -3.76 10.57 -6.67
N SER A 6 -4.92 11.16 -6.37
CA SER A 6 -5.94 10.48 -5.56
C SER A 6 -6.49 9.21 -6.22
N ILE A 7 -6.71 9.24 -7.54
CA ILE A 7 -7.12 8.05 -8.31
C ILE A 7 -6.01 6.99 -8.32
N THR A 8 -4.75 7.38 -8.50
CA THR A 8 -3.62 6.45 -8.46
C THR A 8 -3.46 5.83 -7.07
N ALA A 9 -3.59 6.61 -6.01
CA ALA A 9 -3.56 6.13 -4.63
C ALA A 9 -4.68 5.13 -4.36
N GLU A 10 -5.92 5.44 -4.75
CA GLU A 10 -7.07 4.54 -4.64
C GLU A 10 -6.78 3.17 -5.27
N LYS A 11 -6.27 3.16 -6.51
CA LYS A 11 -5.94 1.92 -7.23
C LYS A 11 -4.81 1.12 -6.60
N LEU A 12 -3.95 1.75 -5.80
CA LEU A 12 -2.83 1.10 -5.12
C LEU A 12 -3.19 0.58 -3.72
N VAL A 13 -4.34 0.93 -3.13
CA VAL A 13 -4.70 0.51 -1.76
C VAL A 13 -4.66 -1.01 -1.60
N GLU A 14 -5.34 -1.74 -2.50
CA GLU A 14 -5.39 -3.21 -2.42
C GLU A 14 -4.00 -3.84 -2.61
N VAL A 15 -3.23 -3.35 -3.58
CA VAL A 15 -1.85 -3.79 -3.84
C VAL A 15 -0.97 -3.58 -2.61
N THR A 16 -1.12 -2.42 -1.95
CA THR A 16 -0.38 -2.06 -0.74
C THR A 16 -0.76 -2.93 0.44
N ALA A 17 -2.05 -3.17 0.65
CA ALA A 17 -2.54 -4.04 1.72
C ALA A 17 -2.06 -5.49 1.51
N LYS A 18 -2.08 -5.97 0.26
CA LYS A 18 -1.60 -7.30 -0.10
C LYS A 18 -0.10 -7.45 0.16
N TYR A 19 0.70 -6.48 -0.28
CA TYR A 19 2.14 -6.44 -0.05
C TYR A 19 2.47 -6.38 1.46
N ALA A 20 1.86 -5.45 2.20
CA ALA A 20 2.05 -5.30 3.64
C ALA A 20 1.68 -6.58 4.43
N SER A 21 0.72 -7.35 3.91
CA SER A 21 0.27 -8.62 4.50
C SER A 21 1.15 -9.82 4.12
N GLN A 22 2.29 -9.60 3.47
CA GLN A 22 3.19 -10.64 2.96
C GLN A 22 2.53 -11.63 2.00
N ILE A 23 1.52 -11.16 1.26
CA ILE A 23 0.91 -11.89 0.16
C ILE A 23 1.64 -11.47 -1.11
N SER A 24 2.06 -12.45 -1.93
CA SER A 24 2.78 -12.20 -3.17
C SER A 24 1.97 -11.29 -4.10
N VAL A 25 2.57 -10.17 -4.51
CA VAL A 25 2.03 -9.27 -5.54
C VAL A 25 2.81 -9.49 -6.83
N LYS A 26 2.11 -9.81 -7.91
CA LYS A 26 2.71 -9.99 -9.24
C LYS A 26 2.90 -8.65 -9.95
N GLU A 27 3.85 -8.58 -10.87
CA GLU A 27 4.11 -7.36 -11.66
C GLU A 27 2.85 -6.83 -12.37
N ASP A 28 2.04 -7.73 -12.95
CA ASP A 28 0.79 -7.37 -13.64
C ASP A 28 -0.22 -6.67 -12.73
N GLU A 29 -0.18 -6.89 -11.41
CA GLU A 29 -1.06 -6.20 -10.47
C GLU A 29 -0.72 -4.71 -10.38
N TYR A 30 0.57 -4.36 -10.39
CA TYR A 30 1.02 -2.97 -10.46
C TYR A 30 0.65 -2.35 -11.81
N ILE A 31 0.89 -3.06 -12.91
CA ILE A 31 0.57 -2.56 -14.26
C ILE A 31 -0.93 -2.29 -14.40
N ARG A 32 -1.80 -3.17 -13.87
CA ARG A 32 -3.25 -2.93 -13.86
C ARG A 32 -3.65 -1.73 -13.00
N ALA A 33 -2.97 -1.52 -11.86
CA ALA A 33 -3.28 -0.42 -10.96
C ALA A 33 -2.86 0.94 -11.54
N VAL A 34 -1.65 1.06 -12.07
CA VAL A 34 -1.05 2.38 -12.40
C VAL A 34 -0.56 2.53 -13.84
N GLY A 35 -0.68 1.49 -14.66
CA GLY A 35 -0.15 1.46 -16.03
C GLY A 35 1.33 1.09 -16.10
N PHE A 36 1.80 0.76 -17.31
CA PHE A 36 3.17 0.27 -17.52
C PHE A 36 4.23 1.32 -17.20
N SER A 37 4.03 2.58 -17.62
CA SER A 37 4.98 3.68 -17.41
C SER A 37 5.21 4.00 -15.93
N SER A 38 4.18 3.83 -15.10
CA SER A 38 4.22 4.18 -13.68
C SER A 38 4.49 2.98 -12.76
N LYS A 39 4.68 1.77 -13.31
CA LYS A 39 4.77 0.53 -12.51
C LYS A 39 5.88 0.57 -11.47
N ASP A 40 7.05 1.10 -11.82
CA ASP A 40 8.21 1.10 -10.93
C ASP A 40 8.08 2.16 -9.83
N MET A 41 7.44 3.30 -10.12
CA MET A 41 7.01 4.24 -9.07
C MET A 41 5.99 3.57 -8.15
N GLY A 42 4.99 2.88 -8.69
CA GLY A 42 4.00 2.13 -7.92
C GLY A 42 4.63 1.11 -6.98
N LYS A 43 5.61 0.33 -7.45
CA LYS A 43 6.39 -0.62 -6.62
C LYS A 43 7.09 0.08 -5.46
N ARG A 44 7.76 1.21 -5.70
CA ARG A 44 8.47 1.97 -4.66
C ARG A 44 7.52 2.55 -3.61
N VAL A 45 6.45 3.20 -4.06
CA VAL A 45 5.41 3.78 -3.20
C VAL A 45 4.79 2.71 -2.32
N VAL A 46 4.38 1.58 -2.91
CA VAL A 46 3.81 0.44 -2.17
C VAL A 46 4.78 -0.07 -1.12
N ALA A 47 6.04 -0.33 -1.47
CA ALA A 47 7.02 -0.85 -0.53
C ALA A 47 7.25 0.09 0.66
N ARG A 48 7.33 1.40 0.41
CA ARG A 48 7.51 2.42 1.46
C ARG A 48 6.30 2.55 2.36
N VAL A 49 5.09 2.64 1.80
CA VAL A 49 3.87 2.73 2.62
C VAL A 49 3.68 1.45 3.43
N SER A 50 3.83 0.28 2.82
CA SER A 50 3.66 -1.02 3.50
C SER A 50 4.58 -1.19 4.71
N PHE A 51 5.80 -0.67 4.68
CA PHE A 51 6.72 -0.69 5.84
C PHE A 51 6.12 -0.04 7.10
N TRP A 52 5.28 0.97 6.93
CA TRP A 52 4.63 1.68 8.04
C TRP A 52 3.34 1.02 8.53
N LEU A 53 2.74 0.12 7.74
CA LEU A 53 1.43 -0.46 8.06
C LEU A 53 1.50 -1.64 9.04
N VAL A 54 2.59 -2.41 9.02
CA VAL A 54 2.65 -3.71 9.69
C VAL A 54 3.93 -3.86 10.50
N ASN A 55 3.80 -4.35 11.73
CA ASN A 55 4.90 -4.91 12.50
C ASN A 55 4.88 -6.44 12.39
N GLN A 56 6.05 -7.06 12.25
CA GLN A 56 6.18 -8.51 12.17
C GLN A 56 6.96 -9.02 13.37
N GLU A 57 6.38 -10.01 14.06
CA GLU A 57 7.04 -10.79 15.10
C GLU A 57 6.96 -12.26 14.70
N SER A 58 8.09 -12.83 14.26
CA SER A 58 8.13 -14.17 13.65
C SER A 58 7.15 -14.27 12.46
N THR A 59 6.12 -15.12 12.53
CA THR A 59 5.09 -15.27 11.49
C THR A 59 3.81 -14.48 11.76
N LEU A 60 3.75 -13.74 12.87
CA LEU A 60 2.57 -12.98 13.29
C LEU A 60 2.66 -11.54 12.81
N LEU A 61 1.53 -11.00 12.33
CA LEU A 61 1.43 -9.63 11.83
C LEU A 61 0.59 -8.78 12.78
N TYR A 62 1.07 -7.57 13.09
CA TYR A 62 0.37 -6.60 13.92
C TYR A 62 0.17 -5.31 13.12
N CYS A 63 -1.02 -4.72 13.21
CA CYS A 63 -1.36 -3.51 12.48
C CYS A 63 -0.77 -2.31 13.24
N ARG A 64 0.09 -1.53 12.60
CA ARG A 64 0.70 -0.33 13.21
C ARG A 64 -0.26 0.87 13.24
N LEU A 65 -1.35 0.83 12.48
CA LEU A 65 -2.35 1.91 12.46
C LEU A 65 -3.28 1.87 13.68
N CYS A 66 -3.65 0.68 14.16
CA CYS A 66 -4.54 0.53 15.32
C CYS A 66 -3.99 -0.34 16.45
N ASN A 67 -2.74 -0.81 16.34
CA ASN A 67 -2.07 -1.67 17.31
C ASN A 67 -2.81 -2.99 17.63
N LYS A 68 -3.65 -3.47 16.70
CA LYS A 68 -4.36 -4.76 16.82
C LYS A 68 -3.53 -5.89 16.23
N GLY A 69 -3.76 -7.09 16.75
CA GLY A 69 -3.15 -8.33 16.29
C GLY A 69 -3.13 -9.38 17.41
N PRO A 70 -2.51 -10.55 17.16
CA PRO A 70 -1.86 -10.93 15.91
C PRO A 70 -2.87 -11.32 14.81
N PHE A 71 -2.48 -11.09 13.56
CA PHE A 71 -3.24 -11.51 12.37
C PHE A 71 -2.46 -12.54 11.54
N THR A 72 -3.19 -13.43 10.86
CA THR A 72 -2.65 -14.20 9.73
C THR A 72 -2.46 -13.28 8.52
N LYS A 73 -1.73 -13.71 7.48
CA LYS A 73 -1.58 -12.96 6.22
C LYS A 73 -2.94 -12.53 5.63
N ARG A 74 -3.89 -13.47 5.55
CA ARG A 74 -5.26 -13.18 5.06
C ARG A 74 -6.02 -12.26 6.01
N GLY A 75 -5.87 -12.45 7.32
CA GLY A 75 -6.48 -11.59 8.33
C GLY A 75 -6.00 -10.15 8.24
N MET A 76 -4.68 -9.93 8.10
CA MET A 76 -4.09 -8.61 7.95
C MET A 76 -4.58 -7.93 6.67
N PHE A 77 -4.63 -8.65 5.56
CA PHE A 77 -5.13 -8.10 4.30
C PHE A 77 -6.57 -7.61 4.40
N LEU A 78 -7.45 -8.43 4.98
CA LEU A 78 -8.85 -8.04 5.20
C LEU A 78 -8.98 -6.91 6.20
N HIS A 79 -8.15 -6.89 7.24
CA HIS A 79 -8.15 -5.84 8.24
C HIS A 79 -7.75 -4.49 7.62
N LEU A 80 -6.64 -4.44 6.89
CA LEU A 80 -6.15 -3.22 6.22
C LEU A 80 -7.17 -2.68 5.20
N THR A 81 -7.73 -3.55 4.34
CA THR A 81 -8.67 -3.13 3.30
C THR A 81 -10.05 -2.71 3.82
N ARG A 82 -10.50 -3.21 4.98
CA ARG A 82 -11.82 -2.89 5.54
C ARG A 82 -11.80 -1.78 6.59
N MET A 83 -10.75 -1.74 7.42
CA MET A 83 -10.68 -0.85 8.57
C MET A 83 -9.83 0.39 8.31
N HIS A 84 -8.84 0.30 7.42
CA HIS A 84 -7.83 1.35 7.22
C HIS A 84 -7.65 1.74 5.75
N HIS A 85 -8.67 1.51 4.92
CA HIS A 85 -8.65 1.83 3.50
C HIS A 85 -8.29 3.30 3.26
N SER A 86 -8.99 4.20 3.95
CA SER A 86 -8.84 5.65 3.80
C SER A 86 -7.46 6.13 4.26
N GLU A 87 -6.96 5.60 5.38
CA GLU A 87 -5.63 5.92 5.91
C GLU A 87 -4.53 5.45 4.96
N ILE A 88 -4.64 4.24 4.42
CA ILE A 88 -3.68 3.73 3.43
C ILE A 88 -3.69 4.61 2.18
N LYS A 89 -4.88 5.01 1.70
CA LYS A 89 -5.01 5.93 0.57
C LYS A 89 -4.30 7.26 0.84
N LEU A 90 -4.51 7.87 2.00
CA LEU A 90 -3.86 9.14 2.37
C LEU A 90 -2.33 9.00 2.39
N LEU A 91 -1.81 7.94 2.99
CA LEU A 91 -0.37 7.65 3.00
C LEU A 91 0.19 7.46 1.57
N LEU A 92 -0.57 6.81 0.70
CA LEU A 92 -0.20 6.66 -0.72
C LEU A 92 -0.21 7.99 -1.46
N GLU A 93 -1.21 8.84 -1.25
CA GLU A 93 -1.26 10.17 -1.87
C GLU A 93 -0.03 11.02 -1.49
N GLU A 94 0.34 11.01 -0.21
CA GLU A 94 1.53 11.71 0.28
C GLU A 94 2.82 11.16 -0.32
N GLU A 95 2.96 9.84 -0.39
CA GLU A 95 4.17 9.20 -0.92
C GLU A 95 4.30 9.38 -2.45
N ILE A 96 3.20 9.31 -3.20
CA ILE A 96 3.18 9.61 -4.63
C ILE A 96 3.61 11.07 -4.88
N LYS A 97 3.09 12.02 -4.10
CA LYS A 97 3.49 13.44 -4.19
C LYS A 97 4.99 13.61 -3.96
N ARG A 98 5.57 12.88 -3.01
CA ARG A 98 7.03 12.89 -2.74
C ARG A 98 7.83 12.34 -3.92
N GLU A 99 7.42 11.20 -4.49
CA GLU A 99 8.09 10.61 -5.64
C GLU A 99 8.06 11.52 -6.88
N ILE A 100 6.93 12.16 -7.18
CA ILE A 100 6.83 13.09 -8.32
C ILE A 100 7.76 14.30 -8.10
N LYS A 101 7.77 14.86 -6.88
CA LYS A 101 8.66 15.99 -6.54
C LYS A 101 10.14 15.65 -6.60
N ALA A 102 10.53 14.40 -6.39
CA ALA A 102 11.92 13.98 -6.47
C ALA A 102 12.47 13.87 -7.91
N ILE A 103 11.58 13.90 -8.91
CA ILE A 103 11.92 13.77 -10.34
C ILE A 103 11.91 15.14 -11.05
N LEU A 104 11.26 16.14 -10.46
CA LEU A 104 11.21 17.53 -10.93
C LEU A 104 12.36 18.35 -10.35
#